data_AF-A0A7Y6PQF4-F1
#
_entry.id   AF-A0A7Y6PQF4-F1
#
_cell.length_a   1.000
_cell.length_b   1.000
_cell.length_c   1.000
_cell.angle_alpha   90.00
_cell.angle_beta   90.00
_cell.angle_gamma   90.00
#
_symmetry.space_group_name_H-M   'P 1'
#
loop_
_entity.id
_entity.type
_entity.pdbx_description
1 polymer ?
#
loop_
_entity_poly.entity_id
_entity_poly.type
_entity_poly.pdbx_seq_one_letter_code
_entity_poly.pdbx_strand_id
1 'polypeptide(L)'
;MEPISVGGLVVHRDVVPHPLLGEAQLVEYEGRTLTAMSPLDWERPTQIPTIAEPGRLPPGSGGALMNLIAERALAAGVYTLRYAGPYPTPALYRTLLRSFRTSADEATFTADVLGRAMRVARDELPIDFRPAPHRRVAHAHGVSEVRDGLERTTIDGIAYERDGSPARLVEGAAEVWFGDALWARVARFTEDGLLVDGPHRIPPPSQDIVGREFPPQLRAALAELVAELVPSPLATDAAAMLAQREIVWADLGARAARAAAQRFEVHAALWERIAPLGLARVALALAEALAPVVTTTLLAAVQASSSRPSP
;
A
#
# COMPACT_ATOMS: atom_id res chain seq x y z
N MET A 1 -1.02 6.40 32.90
CA MET A 1 -0.49 5.11 32.39
C MET A 1 0.52 5.43 31.28
N GLU A 2 1.54 4.61 31.10
CA GLU A 2 2.56 4.86 30.07
C GLU A 2 1.97 4.73 28.65
N PRO A 3 2.29 5.65 27.71
CA PRO A 3 1.78 5.56 26.34
C PRO A 3 2.33 4.33 25.61
N ILE A 4 1.65 3.93 24.53
CA ILE A 4 2.07 2.81 23.68
C ILE A 4 2.95 3.33 22.55
N SER A 5 4.17 2.83 22.41
CA SER A 5 5.06 3.21 21.30
C SER A 5 5.24 2.08 20.30
N VAL A 6 5.03 2.36 19.00
CA VAL A 6 5.15 1.37 17.93
C VAL A 6 5.42 2.01 16.57
N GLY A 7 6.48 1.57 15.89
CA GLY A 7 6.79 2.05 14.53
C GLY A 7 6.91 3.57 14.41
N GLY A 8 7.47 4.21 15.45
CA GLY A 8 7.59 5.66 15.58
C GLY A 8 6.32 6.37 16.08
N LEU A 9 5.17 5.68 16.13
CA LEU A 9 3.94 6.22 16.70
C LEU A 9 3.98 6.19 18.22
N VAL A 10 3.26 7.13 18.82
CA VAL A 10 2.88 7.14 20.23
C VAL A 10 1.36 7.17 20.31
N VAL A 11 0.75 6.16 20.92
CA VAL A 11 -0.69 6.13 21.19
C VAL A 11 -0.91 6.43 22.67
N HIS A 12 -1.63 7.52 22.92
CA HIS A 12 -2.01 7.93 24.27
C HIS A 12 -3.12 7.02 24.77
N ARG A 13 -2.97 6.50 26.00
CA ARG A 13 -3.98 5.62 26.60
C ARG A 13 -5.22 6.38 27.06
N ASP A 14 -5.07 7.69 27.32
CA ASP A 14 -6.16 8.54 27.76
C ASP A 14 -7.23 8.65 26.67
N VAL A 15 -8.48 8.54 27.08
CA VAL A 15 -9.64 8.64 26.19
C VAL A 15 -10.11 10.08 26.17
N VAL A 16 -10.23 10.64 24.97
CA VAL A 16 -10.68 12.01 24.70
C VAL A 16 -11.90 12.01 23.78
N PRO A 17 -12.75 13.05 23.83
CA PRO A 17 -13.81 13.22 22.85
C PRO A 17 -13.25 13.56 21.46
N HIS A 18 -13.79 12.93 20.41
CA HIS A 18 -13.42 13.10 19.02
C HIS A 18 -14.67 13.22 18.13
N PRO A 19 -14.76 14.20 17.22
CA PRO A 19 -15.97 14.50 16.45
C PRO A 19 -16.47 13.32 15.61
N LEU A 20 -15.55 12.50 15.07
CA LEU A 20 -15.91 11.33 14.25
C LEU A 20 -16.12 10.06 15.08
N LEU A 21 -15.33 9.87 16.13
CA LEU A 21 -15.18 8.58 16.82
C LEU A 21 -15.95 8.52 18.15
N GLY A 22 -16.44 9.65 18.66
CA GLY A 22 -17.00 9.74 20.00
C GLY A 22 -15.87 9.72 21.01
N GLU A 23 -15.64 8.58 21.64
CA GLU A 23 -14.45 8.36 22.46
C GLU A 23 -13.27 7.95 21.58
N ALA A 24 -12.06 8.44 21.86
CA ALA A 24 -10.88 8.12 21.08
C ALA A 24 -9.58 8.21 21.89
N GLN A 25 -8.56 7.51 21.43
CA GLN A 25 -7.18 7.62 21.85
C GLN A 25 -6.38 8.41 20.80
N LEU A 26 -5.57 9.37 21.23
CA LEU A 26 -4.77 10.20 20.33
C LEU A 26 -3.55 9.43 19.80
N VAL A 27 -3.25 9.62 18.52
CA VAL A 27 -2.08 9.04 17.86
C VAL A 27 -1.12 10.15 17.44
N GLU A 28 0.10 10.06 17.92
CA GLU A 28 1.18 11.02 17.70
C GLU A 28 2.34 10.41 16.92
N TYR A 29 3.07 11.29 16.25
CA TYR A 29 4.35 11.01 15.61
C TYR A 29 5.25 12.23 15.76
N GLU A 30 6.50 12.02 16.18
CA GLU A 30 7.48 13.11 16.37
C GLU A 30 6.94 14.27 17.23
N GLY A 31 6.17 13.95 18.29
CA GLY A 31 5.60 14.93 19.22
C GLY A 31 4.43 15.74 18.67
N ARG A 32 3.83 15.35 17.53
CA ARG A 32 2.66 16.00 16.94
C ARG A 32 1.49 15.03 16.82
N THR A 33 0.30 15.44 17.24
CA THR A 33 -0.93 14.67 17.03
C THR A 33 -1.27 14.60 15.55
N LEU A 34 -1.28 13.38 15.01
CA LEU A 34 -1.58 13.11 13.61
C LEU A 34 -3.04 12.73 13.41
N THR A 35 -3.60 11.90 14.29
CA THR A 35 -4.96 11.40 14.14
C THR A 35 -5.46 10.87 15.49
N ALA A 36 -6.62 10.24 15.48
CA ALA A 36 -7.19 9.55 16.62
C ALA A 36 -7.68 8.16 16.20
N MET A 37 -7.77 7.25 17.17
CA MET A 37 -8.30 5.90 16.98
C MET A 37 -9.35 5.57 18.02
N SER A 38 -10.27 4.66 17.71
CA SER A 38 -11.23 4.17 18.71
C SER A 38 -10.49 3.53 19.88
N PRO A 39 -10.98 3.67 21.13
CA PRO A 39 -10.27 3.17 22.30
C PRO A 39 -10.08 1.66 22.24
N LEU A 40 -8.95 1.22 22.79
CA LEU A 40 -8.60 -0.18 22.91
C LEU A 40 -8.19 -0.50 24.34
N ASP A 41 -8.69 -1.62 24.87
CA ASP A 41 -8.07 -2.25 26.03
C ASP A 41 -6.75 -2.87 25.57
N TRP A 42 -5.65 -2.18 25.89
CA TRP A 42 -4.31 -2.59 25.48
C TRP A 42 -3.81 -3.86 26.19
N GLU A 43 -4.40 -4.25 27.31
CA GLU A 43 -4.03 -5.47 28.03
C GLU A 43 -4.82 -6.68 27.51
N ARG A 44 -6.01 -6.44 26.94
CA ARG A 44 -6.81 -7.49 26.29
C ARG A 44 -7.55 -6.95 25.05
N PRO A 45 -6.86 -6.72 23.92
CA PRO A 45 -7.50 -6.21 22.71
C PRO A 45 -8.54 -7.19 22.15
N THR A 46 -9.80 -6.78 22.10
CA THR A 46 -10.91 -7.61 21.56
C THR A 46 -11.43 -7.13 20.20
N GLN A 47 -10.95 -5.98 19.70
CA GLN A 47 -11.44 -5.35 18.49
C GLN A 47 -10.31 -4.74 17.67
N ILE A 48 -10.50 -4.66 16.35
CA ILE A 48 -9.64 -3.89 15.45
C ILE A 48 -10.13 -2.45 15.48
N PRO A 49 -9.29 -1.49 15.89
CA PRO A 49 -9.72 -0.12 16.08
C PRO A 49 -9.94 0.60 14.75
N THR A 50 -10.84 1.58 14.78
CA THR A 50 -11.03 2.54 13.69
C THR A 50 -10.02 3.66 13.84
N ILE A 51 -9.31 4.01 12.76
CA ILE A 51 -8.43 5.17 12.71
C ILE A 51 -9.15 6.26 11.90
N ALA A 52 -9.25 7.47 12.44
CA ALA A 52 -10.03 8.55 11.82
C ALA A 52 -9.43 9.01 10.48
N GLU A 53 -8.11 9.21 10.44
CA GLU A 53 -7.40 9.70 9.26
C GLU A 53 -6.17 8.82 8.99
N PRO A 54 -6.34 7.56 8.53
CA PRO A 54 -5.24 6.62 8.37
C PRO A 54 -4.18 7.11 7.36
N GLY A 55 -4.56 7.96 6.39
CA GLY A 55 -3.64 8.57 5.43
C GLY A 55 -2.66 9.58 6.03
N ARG A 56 -2.88 10.06 7.26
CA ARG A 56 -1.93 10.94 7.98
C ARG A 56 -0.81 10.17 8.66
N LEU A 57 -0.94 8.85 8.81
CA LEU A 57 0.09 8.02 9.43
C LEU A 57 1.32 7.93 8.52
N PRO A 58 2.54 7.92 9.09
CA PRO A 58 3.74 7.65 8.31
C PRO A 58 3.67 6.29 7.63
N PRO A 59 4.33 6.12 6.47
CA PRO A 59 4.38 4.85 5.77
C PRO A 59 4.83 3.69 6.67
N GLY A 60 4.06 2.59 6.67
CA GLY A 60 4.34 1.40 7.45
C GLY A 60 3.91 1.45 8.93
N SER A 61 3.69 2.63 9.50
CA SER A 61 3.31 2.77 10.91
C SER A 61 1.94 2.17 11.23
N GLY A 62 0.96 2.29 10.32
CA GLY A 62 -0.35 1.63 10.47
C GLY A 62 -0.24 0.10 10.52
N GLY A 63 0.61 -0.49 9.68
CA GLY A 63 0.89 -1.93 9.71
C GLY A 63 1.59 -2.36 11.00
N ALA A 64 2.55 -1.58 11.48
CA ALA A 64 3.23 -1.84 12.75
C ALA A 64 2.25 -1.80 13.94
N LEU A 65 1.32 -0.83 13.95
CA LEU A 65 0.25 -0.74 14.95
C LEU A 65 -0.65 -1.97 14.92
N MET A 66 -1.08 -2.42 13.73
CA MET A 66 -1.89 -3.63 13.57
C MET A 66 -1.15 -4.88 14.07
N ASN A 67 0.16 -4.98 13.81
CA ASN A 67 0.98 -6.09 14.31
C ASN A 67 1.07 -6.11 15.84
N LEU A 68 1.28 -4.95 16.48
CA LEU A 68 1.30 -4.87 17.94
C LEU A 68 -0.05 -5.27 18.55
N ILE A 69 -1.16 -4.89 17.93
CA ILE A 69 -2.50 -5.30 18.39
C ILE A 69 -2.64 -6.82 18.29
N ALA A 70 -2.20 -7.44 17.20
CA ALA A 70 -2.20 -8.89 17.04
C ALA A 70 -1.31 -9.59 18.09
N GLU A 71 -0.10 -9.07 18.35
CA GLU A 71 0.80 -9.58 19.40
C GLU A 71 0.14 -9.55 20.77
N ARG A 72 -0.46 -8.41 21.16
CA ARG A 72 -1.12 -8.24 22.46
C ARG A 72 -2.37 -9.10 22.59
N ALA A 73 -3.21 -9.16 21.55
CA ALA A 73 -4.38 -10.02 21.55
C ALA A 73 -3.99 -11.49 21.74
N LEU A 74 -2.99 -11.97 20.99
CA LEU A 74 -2.50 -13.34 21.11
C LEU A 74 -1.93 -13.63 22.50
N ALA A 75 -1.13 -12.71 23.06
CA ALA A 75 -0.57 -12.83 24.41
C ALA A 75 -1.66 -12.86 25.49
N ALA A 76 -2.77 -12.13 25.28
CA ALA A 76 -3.93 -12.10 26.17
C ALA A 76 -4.91 -13.27 25.97
N GLY A 77 -4.62 -14.22 25.07
CA GLY A 77 -5.50 -15.35 24.75
C GLY A 77 -6.76 -14.95 23.98
N VAL A 78 -6.76 -13.80 23.31
CA VAL A 78 -7.84 -13.38 22.41
C VAL A 78 -7.54 -13.91 21.01
N TYR A 79 -8.37 -14.84 20.52
CA TYR A 79 -8.15 -15.52 19.24
C TYR A 79 -8.98 -14.95 18.09
N THR A 80 -9.89 -14.02 18.36
CA THR A 80 -10.77 -13.41 17.36
C THR A 80 -10.95 -11.93 17.67
N LEU A 81 -10.72 -11.08 16.67
CA LEU A 81 -11.06 -9.67 16.69
C LEU A 81 -11.94 -9.36 15.48
N ARG A 82 -12.78 -8.34 15.62
CA ARG A 82 -13.62 -7.82 14.52
C ARG A 82 -13.34 -6.35 14.29
N TYR A 83 -13.53 -5.92 13.05
CA TYR A 83 -13.47 -4.52 12.68
C TYR A 83 -14.83 -3.86 12.91
N ALA A 84 -14.85 -2.81 13.72
CA ALA A 84 -16.06 -2.08 14.10
C ALA A 84 -16.11 -0.67 13.48
N GLY A 85 -15.48 -0.48 12.32
CA GLY A 85 -15.37 0.85 11.70
C GLY A 85 -16.21 1.06 10.46
N PRO A 86 -16.31 2.33 10.01
CA PRO A 86 -17.11 2.73 8.87
C PRO A 86 -16.43 2.46 7.52
N TYR A 87 -15.12 2.15 7.50
CA TYR A 87 -14.32 2.14 6.27
C TYR A 87 -13.60 0.79 6.01
N PRO A 88 -14.34 -0.30 5.74
CA PRO A 88 -13.71 -1.56 5.34
C PRO A 88 -13.24 -1.48 3.88
N THR A 89 -12.10 -0.84 3.67
CA THR A 89 -11.52 -0.61 2.34
C THR A 89 -10.61 -1.76 1.91
N PRO A 90 -10.36 -1.95 0.59
CA PRO A 90 -9.34 -2.87 0.09
C PRO A 90 -7.96 -2.66 0.72
N ALA A 91 -7.55 -1.39 0.91
CA ALA A 91 -6.28 -1.04 1.52
C ALA A 91 -6.20 -1.48 2.99
N LEU A 92 -7.28 -1.29 3.76
CA LEU A 92 -7.37 -1.79 5.12
C LEU A 92 -7.33 -3.32 5.15
N TYR A 93 -8.12 -4.00 4.31
CA TYR A 93 -8.14 -5.46 4.22
C TYR A 93 -6.74 -6.03 4.02
N ARG A 94 -6.00 -5.55 3.01
CA ARG A 94 -4.62 -5.98 2.73
C ARG A 94 -3.66 -5.66 3.87
N THR A 95 -3.88 -4.55 4.58
CA THR A 95 -3.09 -4.21 5.78
C THR A 95 -3.36 -5.19 6.92
N LEU A 96 -4.62 -5.57 7.15
CA LEU A 96 -5.00 -6.53 8.19
C LEU A 96 -4.43 -7.92 7.91
N LEU A 97 -4.45 -8.39 6.66
CA LEU A 97 -3.91 -9.71 6.31
C LEU A 97 -2.40 -9.88 6.62
N ARG A 98 -1.66 -8.78 6.82
CA ARG A 98 -0.26 -8.83 7.28
C ARG A 98 -0.11 -9.31 8.73
N SER A 99 -1.08 -9.02 9.58
CA SER A 99 -1.02 -9.29 11.03
C SER A 99 -2.15 -10.20 11.53
N PHE A 100 -3.07 -10.56 10.64
CA PHE A 100 -4.25 -11.36 10.95
C PHE A 100 -4.50 -12.40 9.85
N ARG A 101 -5.30 -13.41 10.18
CA ARG A 101 -5.86 -14.39 9.23
C ARG A 101 -7.38 -14.32 9.27
N THR A 102 -8.01 -14.45 8.11
CA THR A 102 -9.48 -14.54 8.01
C THR A 102 -9.86 -15.48 6.87
N SER A 103 -11.06 -16.03 6.91
CA SER A 103 -11.66 -16.83 5.85
C SER A 103 -12.49 -16.00 4.87
N ALA A 104 -12.81 -14.74 5.20
CA ALA A 104 -13.49 -13.84 4.29
C ALA A 104 -12.53 -13.40 3.17
N ASP A 105 -13.07 -13.09 1.99
CA ASP A 105 -12.32 -12.47 0.91
C ASP A 105 -12.45 -10.94 0.91
N GLU A 106 -11.69 -10.26 0.04
CA GLU A 106 -11.69 -8.79 -0.06
C GLU A 106 -13.08 -8.25 -0.46
N ALA A 107 -13.80 -8.97 -1.33
CA ALA A 107 -15.14 -8.57 -1.77
C ALA A 107 -16.16 -8.60 -0.61
N THR A 108 -16.12 -9.66 0.20
CA THR A 108 -16.96 -9.81 1.40
C THR A 108 -16.66 -8.71 2.42
N PHE A 109 -15.37 -8.41 2.65
CA PHE A 109 -14.98 -7.35 3.57
C PHE A 109 -15.47 -5.97 3.12
N THR A 110 -15.42 -5.69 1.82
CA THR A 110 -15.67 -4.36 1.25
C THR A 110 -17.13 -4.11 0.83
N ALA A 111 -18.00 -5.11 0.91
CA ALA A 111 -19.33 -5.12 0.30
C ALA A 111 -20.25 -3.92 0.64
N ASP A 112 -20.26 -3.45 1.89
CA ASP A 112 -21.11 -2.33 2.36
C ASP A 112 -20.29 -1.07 2.70
N VAL A 113 -19.13 -0.86 2.07
CA VAL A 113 -18.25 0.28 2.41
C VAL A 113 -18.99 1.63 2.32
N LEU A 114 -19.85 1.83 1.32
CA LEU A 114 -20.57 3.09 1.13
C LEU A 114 -21.68 3.28 2.17
N GLY A 115 -22.51 2.25 2.42
CA GLY A 115 -23.60 2.33 3.40
C GLY A 115 -23.07 2.52 4.82
N ARG A 116 -21.95 1.87 5.16
CA ARG A 116 -21.26 2.05 6.44
C ARG A 116 -20.66 3.45 6.60
N ALA A 117 -20.05 3.99 5.55
CA ALA A 117 -19.52 5.35 5.56
C ALA A 117 -20.62 6.39 5.78
N MET A 118 -21.75 6.29 5.06
CA MET A 118 -22.86 7.25 5.16
C MET A 118 -23.49 7.32 6.55
N ARG A 119 -23.56 6.20 7.27
CA ARG A 119 -24.12 6.14 8.63
C ARG A 119 -23.07 6.30 9.75
N VAL A 120 -21.80 6.44 9.38
CA VAL A 120 -20.66 6.41 10.32
C VAL A 120 -20.74 5.18 11.23
N ALA A 121 -20.90 4.01 10.60
CA ALA A 121 -21.13 2.73 11.28
C ALA A 121 -20.05 2.42 12.33
N ARG A 122 -20.50 1.93 13.49
CA ARG A 122 -19.64 1.49 14.61
C ARG A 122 -19.93 0.05 15.06
N ASP A 123 -20.89 -0.61 14.41
CA ASP A 123 -21.19 -2.01 14.60
C ASP A 123 -20.07 -2.89 14.04
N GLU A 124 -19.81 -4.04 14.65
CA GLU A 124 -18.81 -5.00 14.17
C GLU A 124 -19.22 -5.60 12.82
N LEU A 125 -18.26 -5.73 11.91
CA LEU A 125 -18.42 -6.64 10.77
C LEU A 125 -18.41 -8.08 11.28
N PRO A 126 -19.28 -8.96 10.75
CA PRO A 126 -19.30 -10.38 11.08
C PRO A 126 -18.16 -11.13 10.38
N ILE A 127 -16.94 -10.60 10.48
CA ILE A 127 -15.72 -11.13 9.87
C ILE A 127 -14.69 -11.27 10.98
N ASP A 128 -14.39 -12.52 11.29
CA ASP A 128 -13.41 -12.87 12.32
C ASP A 128 -12.00 -12.74 11.76
N PHE A 129 -11.18 -11.95 12.44
CA PHE A 129 -9.74 -11.85 12.21
C PHE A 129 -9.00 -12.52 13.37
N ARG A 130 -8.32 -13.63 13.08
CA ARG A 130 -7.47 -14.32 14.04
C ARG A 130 -6.09 -13.63 14.08
N PRO A 131 -5.58 -13.25 15.26
CA PRO A 131 -4.22 -12.73 15.38
C PRO A 131 -3.18 -13.69 14.81
N ALA A 132 -2.33 -13.16 13.96
CA ALA A 132 -1.19 -13.84 13.40
C ALA A 132 -0.07 -12.80 13.25
N PRO A 133 0.58 -12.40 14.36
CA PRO A 133 1.65 -11.41 14.29
C PRO A 133 2.87 -11.96 13.56
N HIS A 134 3.72 -11.05 13.10
CA HIS A 134 5.03 -11.34 12.54
C HIS A 134 6.12 -10.65 13.37
N ARG A 135 7.31 -11.25 13.41
CA ARG A 135 8.49 -10.62 14.00
C ARG A 135 8.99 -9.53 13.06
N ARG A 136 9.36 -8.38 13.63
CA ARG A 136 10.01 -7.28 12.89
C ARG A 136 11.50 -7.28 13.19
N VAL A 137 12.31 -7.41 12.15
CA VAL A 137 13.78 -7.44 12.24
C VAL A 137 14.32 -6.17 11.60
N ALA A 138 14.78 -5.24 12.44
CA ALA A 138 15.34 -3.97 11.98
C ALA A 138 16.75 -4.19 11.40
N HIS A 139 17.09 -3.41 10.38
CA HIS A 139 18.42 -3.31 9.79
C HIS A 139 18.71 -1.85 9.41
N ALA A 140 19.95 -1.55 9.03
CA ALA A 140 20.40 -0.17 8.77
C ALA A 140 19.59 0.58 7.69
N HIS A 141 18.88 -0.15 6.84
CA HIS A 141 18.13 0.38 5.70
C HIS A 141 16.61 0.22 5.83
N GLY A 142 16.11 -0.30 6.96
CA GLY A 142 14.68 -0.48 7.19
C GLY A 142 14.33 -1.69 8.05
N VAL A 143 13.33 -2.45 7.63
CA VAL A 143 12.74 -3.52 8.44
C VAL A 143 12.25 -4.69 7.60
N SER A 144 12.53 -5.91 8.08
CA SER A 144 12.00 -7.17 7.56
C SER A 144 10.86 -7.68 8.44
N GLU A 145 9.80 -8.17 7.82
CA GLU A 145 8.64 -8.83 8.45
C GLU A 145 8.80 -10.36 8.24
N VAL A 146 8.87 -11.11 9.34
CA VAL A 146 9.26 -12.52 9.36
C VAL A 146 8.27 -13.32 10.20
N ARG A 147 7.82 -14.46 9.66
CA ARG A 147 6.92 -15.39 10.37
C ARG A 147 7.33 -16.83 10.08
N ASP A 148 6.88 -17.37 8.95
CA ASP A 148 7.27 -18.68 8.42
C ASP A 148 8.35 -18.49 7.33
N GLY A 149 9.38 -17.70 7.68
CA GLY A 149 10.35 -17.12 6.77
C GLY A 149 10.05 -15.65 6.42
N LEU A 150 10.87 -15.08 5.53
CA LEU A 150 10.74 -13.70 5.09
C LEU A 150 9.45 -13.52 4.26
N GLU A 151 8.56 -12.66 4.75
CA GLU A 151 7.30 -12.30 4.06
C GLU A 151 7.46 -10.98 3.30
N ARG A 152 8.17 -10.03 3.90
CA ARG A 152 8.39 -8.68 3.36
C ARG A 152 9.68 -8.08 3.91
N THR A 153 10.30 -7.19 3.14
CA THR A 153 11.28 -6.24 3.66
C THR A 153 11.07 -4.85 3.08
N THR A 154 11.41 -3.83 3.84
CA THR A 154 11.46 -2.44 3.37
C THR A 154 12.90 -1.95 3.42
N ILE A 155 13.39 -1.46 2.28
CA ILE A 155 14.75 -0.92 2.11
C ILE A 155 14.62 0.50 1.59
N ASP A 156 15.11 1.48 2.33
CA ASP A 156 15.10 2.91 1.96
C ASP A 156 13.72 3.39 1.48
N GLY A 157 12.65 2.91 2.13
CA GLY A 157 11.25 3.25 1.84
C GLY A 157 10.59 2.43 0.72
N ILE A 158 11.29 1.45 0.13
CA ILE A 158 10.79 0.57 -0.93
C ILE A 158 10.42 -0.78 -0.32
N ALA A 159 9.16 -1.19 -0.47
CA ALA A 159 8.69 -2.49 0.00
C ALA A 159 8.92 -3.57 -1.07
N TYR A 160 9.52 -4.67 -0.65
CA TYR A 160 9.70 -5.89 -1.43
C TYR A 160 8.86 -7.00 -0.79
N GLU A 161 7.98 -7.60 -1.59
CA GLU A 161 7.02 -8.64 -1.17
C GLU A 161 6.99 -9.75 -2.23
N ARG A 162 6.58 -10.97 -1.89
CA ARG A 162 6.62 -12.11 -2.84
C ARG A 162 5.83 -11.83 -4.13
N ASP A 163 4.63 -11.28 -3.99
CA ASP A 163 3.75 -10.91 -5.10
C ASP A 163 3.87 -9.42 -5.46
N GLY A 164 4.96 -8.77 -5.04
CA GLY A 164 5.20 -7.37 -5.31
C GLY A 164 5.42 -7.11 -6.82
N SER A 165 5.19 -5.87 -7.25
CA SER A 165 5.53 -5.44 -8.60
C SER A 165 5.76 -3.92 -8.63
N PRO A 166 6.88 -3.43 -9.18
CA PRO A 166 8.02 -4.18 -9.73
C PRO A 166 9.01 -4.69 -8.67
N ALA A 167 8.91 -4.22 -7.42
CA ALA A 167 9.79 -4.62 -6.32
C ALA A 167 9.28 -5.92 -5.67
N ARG A 168 10.07 -6.99 -5.75
CA ARG A 168 9.69 -8.36 -5.37
C ARG A 168 10.66 -9.00 -4.39
N LEU A 169 10.16 -9.93 -3.59
CA LEU A 169 10.99 -10.88 -2.86
C LEU A 169 11.01 -12.23 -3.57
N VAL A 170 12.18 -12.65 -4.05
CA VAL A 170 12.40 -13.92 -4.74
C VAL A 170 13.48 -14.69 -3.99
N GLU A 171 13.12 -15.82 -3.36
CA GLU A 171 14.06 -16.71 -2.65
C GLU A 171 15.02 -15.96 -1.67
N GLY A 172 14.46 -15.01 -0.91
CA GLY A 172 15.21 -14.19 0.04
C GLY A 172 16.01 -13.03 -0.59
N ALA A 173 15.92 -12.83 -1.91
CA ALA A 173 16.47 -11.66 -2.59
C ALA A 173 15.40 -10.59 -2.81
N ALA A 174 15.74 -9.35 -2.46
CA ALA A 174 14.96 -8.17 -2.84
C ALA A 174 15.38 -7.75 -4.26
N GLU A 175 14.45 -7.85 -5.20
CA GLU A 175 14.71 -7.68 -6.63
C GLU A 175 13.74 -6.69 -7.26
N VAL A 176 14.17 -5.98 -8.30
CA VAL A 176 13.34 -5.12 -9.14
C VAL A 176 13.18 -5.79 -10.50
N TRP A 177 11.93 -5.99 -10.91
CA TRP A 177 11.55 -6.67 -12.14
C TRP A 177 10.69 -5.77 -13.02
N PHE A 178 10.98 -5.73 -14.32
CA PHE A 178 10.13 -5.05 -15.30
C PHE A 178 9.60 -6.11 -16.28
N GLY A 179 8.31 -6.41 -16.18
CA GLY A 179 7.71 -7.56 -16.84
C GLY A 179 8.26 -8.88 -16.29
N ASP A 180 8.78 -9.71 -17.18
CA ASP A 180 9.44 -11.00 -16.92
C ASP A 180 10.98 -10.88 -16.82
N ALA A 181 11.53 -9.67 -16.86
CA ALA A 181 12.97 -9.43 -16.83
C ALA A 181 13.44 -8.83 -15.50
N LEU A 182 14.41 -9.50 -14.87
CA LEU A 182 15.13 -8.97 -13.71
C LEU A 182 15.92 -7.72 -14.12
N TRP A 183 15.66 -6.60 -13.45
CA TRP A 183 16.42 -5.35 -13.65
C TRP A 183 17.58 -5.25 -12.67
N ALA A 184 17.32 -5.51 -11.40
CA ALA A 184 18.31 -5.34 -10.35
C ALA A 184 18.05 -6.31 -9.19
N ARG A 185 19.12 -6.89 -8.66
CA ARG A 185 19.10 -7.48 -7.32
C ARG A 185 19.62 -6.43 -6.34
N VAL A 186 18.75 -5.98 -5.46
CA VAL A 186 19.04 -4.89 -4.52
C VAL A 186 19.68 -5.44 -3.26
N ALA A 187 19.13 -6.51 -2.68
CA ALA A 187 19.68 -7.06 -1.44
C ALA A 187 19.38 -8.56 -1.32
N ARG A 188 20.06 -9.21 -0.38
CA ARG A 188 19.76 -10.58 0.03
C ARG A 188 19.59 -10.67 1.54
N PHE A 189 18.69 -11.54 1.97
CA PHE A 189 18.34 -11.76 3.35
C PHE A 189 18.41 -13.26 3.72
N THR A 190 18.59 -13.54 5.00
CA THR A 190 18.31 -14.86 5.56
C THR A 190 16.80 -15.10 5.67
N GLU A 191 16.38 -16.35 5.93
CA GLU A 191 14.98 -16.67 6.26
C GLU A 191 14.48 -15.94 7.51
N ASP A 192 15.39 -15.63 8.43
CA ASP A 192 15.16 -14.82 9.62
C ASP A 192 15.09 -13.31 9.35
N GLY A 193 15.16 -12.88 8.09
CA GLY A 193 15.05 -11.49 7.68
C GLY A 193 16.27 -10.62 7.98
N LEU A 194 17.42 -11.22 8.30
CA LEU A 194 18.69 -10.50 8.46
C LEU A 194 19.26 -10.18 7.08
N LEU A 195 19.67 -8.93 6.88
CA LEU A 195 20.35 -8.49 5.67
C LEU A 195 21.76 -9.12 5.61
N VAL A 196 22.07 -9.84 4.52
CA VAL A 196 23.36 -10.51 4.31
C VAL A 196 24.19 -9.93 3.17
N ASP A 197 23.55 -9.24 2.22
CA ASP A 197 24.21 -8.56 1.11
C ASP A 197 23.38 -7.38 0.61
N GLY A 198 24.04 -6.30 0.17
CA GLY A 198 23.42 -5.04 -0.24
C GLY A 198 23.11 -4.08 0.92
N PRO A 199 22.25 -3.06 0.71
CA PRO A 199 21.56 -2.76 -0.54
C PRO A 199 22.49 -2.21 -1.63
N HIS A 200 22.46 -2.85 -2.78
CA HIS A 200 23.11 -2.39 -4.01
C HIS A 200 22.25 -1.35 -4.69
N ARG A 201 22.90 -0.36 -5.31
CA ARG A 201 22.20 0.69 -6.06
C ARG A 201 21.45 0.08 -7.25
N ILE A 202 20.20 0.49 -7.43
CA ILE A 202 19.45 0.17 -8.65
C ILE A 202 20.13 0.88 -9.84
N PRO A 203 20.53 0.15 -10.90
CA PRO A 203 21.17 0.76 -12.05
C PRO A 203 20.19 1.72 -12.74
N PRO A 204 20.66 2.91 -13.15
CA PRO A 204 19.81 3.83 -13.90
C PRO A 204 19.52 3.24 -15.30
N PRO A 205 18.36 3.54 -15.88
CA PRO A 205 18.12 3.23 -17.28
C PRO A 205 19.02 4.05 -18.20
N SER A 206 19.11 3.64 -19.47
CA SER A 206 19.76 4.36 -20.54
C SER A 206 19.21 5.79 -20.67
N GLN A 207 20.14 6.75 -20.67
CA GLN A 207 19.83 8.17 -20.86
C GLN A 207 19.29 8.46 -22.27
N ASP A 208 19.46 7.54 -23.22
CA ASP A 208 18.89 7.66 -24.55
C ASP A 208 17.37 7.52 -24.56
N ILE A 209 16.74 7.02 -23.51
CA ILE A 209 15.27 6.83 -23.47
C ILE A 209 14.61 7.81 -22.51
N VAL A 210 15.25 8.10 -21.39
CA VAL A 210 14.73 9.03 -20.37
C VAL A 210 14.42 10.39 -20.99
N GLY A 211 13.21 10.89 -20.72
CA GLY A 211 12.73 12.18 -21.22
C GLY A 211 12.31 12.20 -22.70
N ARG A 212 12.47 11.10 -23.45
CA ARG A 212 11.95 11.02 -24.82
C ARG A 212 10.42 10.92 -24.83
N GLU A 213 9.85 11.44 -25.91
CA GLU A 213 8.43 11.33 -26.17
C GLU A 213 7.99 9.86 -26.34
N PHE A 214 6.79 9.57 -25.86
CA PHE A 214 6.17 8.27 -26.01
C PHE A 214 5.73 8.04 -27.46
N PRO A 215 5.96 6.85 -28.06
CA PRO A 215 5.48 6.54 -29.39
C PRO A 215 3.94 6.73 -29.49
N PRO A 216 3.41 7.51 -30.45
CA PRO A 216 1.98 7.80 -30.55
C PRO A 216 1.10 6.55 -30.69
N GLN A 217 1.57 5.54 -31.43
CA GLN A 217 0.85 4.27 -31.62
C GLN A 217 0.70 3.51 -30.29
N LEU A 218 1.72 3.58 -29.44
CA LEU A 218 1.70 2.94 -28.13
C LEU A 218 0.76 3.68 -27.18
N ARG A 219 0.74 5.02 -27.24
CA ARG A 219 -0.18 5.85 -26.43
C ARG A 219 -1.65 5.53 -26.70
N ALA A 220 -2.03 5.33 -27.96
CA ALA A 220 -3.40 4.96 -28.32
C ALA A 220 -3.78 3.58 -27.76
N ALA A 221 -2.92 2.57 -27.94
CA ALA A 221 -3.15 1.22 -27.42
C ALA A 221 -3.22 1.16 -25.89
N LEU A 222 -2.45 2.02 -25.19
CA LEU A 222 -2.43 2.06 -23.73
C LEU A 222 -3.75 2.51 -23.12
N ALA A 223 -4.47 3.44 -23.74
CA ALA A 223 -5.73 3.92 -23.21
C ALA A 223 -6.76 2.79 -23.11
N GLU A 224 -6.83 1.94 -24.14
CA GLU A 224 -7.70 0.76 -24.18
C GLU A 224 -7.26 -0.30 -23.16
N LEU A 225 -5.98 -0.69 -23.17
CA LEU A 225 -5.46 -1.72 -22.26
C LEU A 225 -5.58 -1.32 -20.78
N VAL A 226 -5.34 -0.03 -20.45
CA VAL A 226 -5.52 0.43 -19.08
C VAL A 226 -7.00 0.44 -18.70
N ALA A 227 -7.90 0.83 -19.61
CA ALA A 227 -9.34 0.79 -19.35
C ALA A 227 -9.84 -0.63 -19.03
N GLU A 228 -9.23 -1.67 -19.61
CA GLU A 228 -9.53 -3.08 -19.30
C GLU A 228 -9.01 -3.52 -17.93
N LEU A 229 -7.90 -2.93 -17.44
CA LEU A 229 -7.25 -3.31 -16.18
C LEU A 229 -7.74 -2.53 -14.95
N VAL A 230 -8.38 -1.38 -15.14
CA VAL A 230 -8.98 -0.62 -14.04
C VAL A 230 -10.38 -1.16 -13.70
N PRO A 231 -10.90 -0.92 -12.48
CA PRO A 231 -12.28 -1.26 -12.15
C PRO A 231 -13.27 -0.67 -13.16
N SER A 232 -14.25 -1.46 -13.63
CA SER A 232 -15.15 -1.07 -14.72
C SER A 232 -15.83 0.30 -14.58
N PRO A 233 -16.24 0.77 -13.38
CA PRO A 233 -16.78 2.12 -13.22
C PRO A 233 -15.81 3.26 -13.58
N LEU A 234 -14.50 3.01 -13.58
CA LEU A 234 -13.45 3.98 -13.86
C LEU A 234 -12.91 3.89 -15.30
N ALA A 235 -13.33 2.91 -16.10
CA ALA A 235 -12.74 2.60 -17.40
C ALA A 235 -12.77 3.79 -18.38
N THR A 236 -13.94 4.42 -18.54
CA THR A 236 -14.11 5.58 -19.43
C THR A 236 -13.25 6.77 -18.98
N ASP A 237 -13.24 7.07 -17.68
CA ASP A 237 -12.47 8.19 -17.13
C ASP A 237 -10.95 7.92 -17.21
N ALA A 238 -10.53 6.67 -17.04
CA ALA A 238 -9.15 6.25 -17.19
C ALA A 238 -8.64 6.43 -18.63
N ALA A 239 -9.43 6.00 -19.62
CA ALA A 239 -9.11 6.19 -21.04
C ALA A 239 -9.02 7.69 -21.38
N ALA A 240 -9.99 8.48 -20.94
CA ALA A 240 -10.00 9.94 -21.16
C ALA A 240 -8.78 10.63 -20.51
N MET A 241 -8.42 10.23 -19.28
CA MET A 241 -7.28 10.79 -18.56
C MET A 241 -5.95 10.50 -19.27
N LEU A 242 -5.75 9.29 -19.80
CA LEU A 242 -4.54 8.93 -20.56
C LEU A 242 -4.46 9.65 -21.90
N ALA A 243 -5.60 9.92 -22.55
CA ALA A 243 -5.66 10.70 -23.78
C ALA A 243 -5.27 12.18 -23.53
N GLN A 244 -5.58 12.74 -22.36
CA GLN A 244 -5.32 14.14 -22.03
C GLN A 244 -3.92 14.38 -21.45
N ARG A 245 -3.38 13.43 -20.70
CA ARG A 245 -2.07 13.58 -20.03
C ARG A 245 -0.93 13.07 -20.89
N GLU A 246 0.20 13.76 -20.81
CA GLU A 246 1.45 13.29 -21.40
C GLU A 246 1.91 12.00 -20.69
N ILE A 247 2.54 11.10 -21.43
CA ILE A 247 3.24 9.93 -20.88
C ILE A 247 4.70 10.09 -21.25
N VAL A 248 5.61 10.00 -20.29
CA VAL A 248 7.05 10.18 -20.52
C VAL A 248 7.86 9.05 -19.90
N TRP A 249 9.01 8.76 -20.51
CA TRP A 249 9.99 7.84 -19.94
C TRP A 249 10.79 8.53 -18.83
N ALA A 250 10.98 7.85 -17.71
CA ALA A 250 11.69 8.38 -16.54
C ALA A 250 12.56 7.31 -15.85
N ASP A 251 13.52 7.76 -15.05
CA ASP A 251 14.14 6.93 -14.02
C ASP A 251 13.31 7.05 -12.74
N LEU A 252 12.69 5.96 -12.32
CA LEU A 252 11.81 5.90 -11.15
C LEU A 252 12.36 4.94 -10.07
N GLY A 253 13.61 4.50 -10.20
CA GLY A 253 14.21 3.51 -9.31
C GLY A 253 13.43 2.19 -9.29
N ALA A 254 12.83 1.86 -8.14
CA ALA A 254 12.03 0.63 -7.99
C ALA A 254 10.53 0.82 -8.26
N ARG A 255 10.11 1.89 -8.96
CA ARG A 255 8.71 2.10 -9.33
C ARG A 255 8.53 1.89 -10.84
N ALA A 256 7.41 1.28 -11.22
CA ALA A 256 7.10 1.06 -12.63
C ALA A 256 6.49 2.32 -13.27
N ALA A 257 5.64 3.04 -12.54
CA ALA A 257 5.07 4.30 -12.99
C ALA A 257 4.79 5.24 -11.81
N ARG A 258 4.58 6.53 -12.11
CA ARG A 258 4.19 7.57 -11.17
C ARG A 258 3.29 8.60 -11.84
N ALA A 259 2.33 9.14 -11.08
CA ALA A 259 1.60 10.33 -11.48
C ALA A 259 2.35 11.59 -11.05
N ALA A 260 2.57 12.51 -11.99
CA ALA A 260 2.93 13.89 -11.73
C ALA A 260 1.72 14.80 -12.01
N ALA A 261 1.83 16.10 -11.72
CA ALA A 261 0.70 17.03 -11.80
C ALA A 261 -0.02 17.03 -13.17
N GLN A 262 0.75 16.96 -14.28
CA GLN A 262 0.22 17.07 -15.65
C GLN A 262 0.60 15.89 -16.57
N ARG A 263 1.28 14.87 -16.03
CA ARG A 263 1.80 13.76 -16.83
C ARG A 263 1.88 12.46 -16.03
N PHE A 264 1.98 11.35 -16.73
CA PHE A 264 2.40 10.07 -16.19
C PHE A 264 3.85 9.81 -16.57
N GLU A 265 4.63 9.37 -15.60
CA GLU A 265 6.01 8.96 -15.78
C GLU A 265 6.05 7.43 -15.72
N VAL A 266 6.71 6.80 -16.67
CA VAL A 266 6.87 5.34 -16.75
C VAL A 266 8.35 4.99 -16.80
N HIS A 267 8.77 3.96 -16.08
CA HIS A 267 10.18 3.61 -15.95
C HIS A 267 10.77 3.20 -17.31
N ALA A 268 11.86 3.86 -17.73
CA ALA A 268 12.49 3.64 -19.04
C ALA A 268 12.99 2.19 -19.23
N ALA A 269 13.39 1.51 -18.16
CA ALA A 269 13.76 0.09 -18.21
C ALA A 269 12.64 -0.85 -18.72
N LEU A 270 11.35 -0.46 -18.66
CA LEU A 270 10.26 -1.21 -19.30
C LEU A 270 10.47 -1.27 -20.82
N TRP A 271 10.89 -0.16 -21.43
CA TRP A 271 11.26 -0.15 -22.85
C TRP A 271 12.52 -0.98 -23.09
N GLU A 272 13.59 -0.73 -22.35
CA GLU A 272 14.90 -1.39 -22.58
C GLU A 272 14.84 -2.90 -22.48
N ARG A 273 14.07 -3.41 -21.51
CA ARG A 273 13.98 -4.85 -21.26
C ARG A 273 12.94 -5.54 -22.13
N ILE A 274 11.82 -4.88 -22.40
CA ILE A 274 10.65 -5.55 -22.98
C ILE A 274 10.49 -5.24 -24.48
N ALA A 275 10.96 -4.09 -24.97
CA ALA A 275 10.89 -3.78 -26.41
C ALA A 275 11.58 -4.82 -27.31
N PRO A 276 12.73 -5.41 -26.93
CA PRO A 276 13.33 -6.51 -27.68
C PRO A 276 12.44 -7.76 -27.77
N LEU A 277 11.46 -7.91 -26.87
CA LEU A 277 10.51 -9.03 -26.82
C LEU A 277 9.23 -8.76 -27.63
N GLY A 278 9.07 -7.56 -28.17
CA GLY A 278 7.97 -7.16 -29.06
C GLY A 278 7.01 -6.12 -28.48
N LEU A 279 6.45 -5.28 -29.37
CA LEU A 279 5.60 -4.14 -28.98
C LEU A 279 4.34 -4.51 -28.20
N ALA A 280 3.74 -5.67 -28.47
CA ALA A 280 2.56 -6.14 -27.73
C ALA A 280 2.89 -6.39 -26.25
N ARG A 281 4.05 -6.98 -25.95
CA ARG A 281 4.50 -7.21 -24.57
C ARG A 281 4.82 -5.90 -23.87
N VAL A 282 5.41 -4.94 -24.58
CA VAL A 282 5.63 -3.58 -24.06
C VAL A 282 4.30 -2.93 -23.69
N ALA A 283 3.32 -2.95 -24.57
CA ALA A 283 2.00 -2.35 -24.31
C ALA A 283 1.33 -2.95 -23.05
N LEU A 284 1.37 -4.28 -22.89
CA LEU A 284 0.84 -4.96 -21.71
C LEU A 284 1.58 -4.56 -20.42
N ALA A 285 2.90 -4.63 -20.41
CA ALA A 285 3.69 -4.29 -19.22
C ALA A 285 3.53 -2.82 -18.80
N LEU A 286 3.36 -1.92 -19.77
CA LEU A 286 3.07 -0.51 -19.53
C LEU A 286 1.65 -0.31 -19.00
N ALA A 287 0.66 -1.03 -19.52
CA ALA A 287 -0.71 -0.96 -19.02
C ALA A 287 -0.79 -1.45 -17.56
N GLU A 288 -0.13 -2.56 -17.23
CA GLU A 288 -0.01 -3.08 -15.87
C GLU A 288 0.68 -2.07 -14.93
N ALA A 289 1.72 -1.38 -15.41
CA ALA A 289 2.40 -0.34 -14.63
C ALA A 289 1.52 0.90 -14.39
N LEU A 290 0.74 1.31 -15.39
CA LEU A 290 -0.08 2.53 -15.35
C LEU A 290 -1.41 2.36 -14.62
N ALA A 291 -2.07 1.21 -14.73
CA ALA A 291 -3.43 1.02 -14.20
C ALA A 291 -3.59 1.37 -12.70
N PRO A 292 -2.68 0.97 -11.79
CA PRO A 292 -2.77 1.36 -10.37
C PRO A 292 -2.60 2.87 -10.15
N VAL A 293 -1.71 3.50 -10.92
CA VAL A 293 -1.41 4.94 -10.83
C VAL A 293 -2.57 5.78 -11.34
N VAL A 294 -3.17 5.38 -12.47
CA VAL A 294 -4.36 6.02 -13.05
C VAL A 294 -5.55 5.90 -12.10
N THR A 295 -5.79 4.68 -11.57
CA THR A 295 -6.86 4.43 -10.58
C THR A 295 -6.72 5.33 -9.37
N THR A 296 -5.51 5.40 -8.78
CA THR A 296 -5.25 6.23 -7.60
C THR A 296 -5.46 7.73 -7.91
N THR A 297 -5.03 8.17 -9.09
CA THR A 297 -5.19 9.57 -9.53
C THR A 297 -6.66 9.95 -9.70
N LEU A 298 -7.48 9.05 -10.28
CA LEU A 298 -8.92 9.24 -10.43
C LEU A 298 -9.62 9.32 -9.07
N LEU A 299 -9.33 8.37 -8.17
CA LEU A 299 -9.95 8.35 -6.83
C LEU A 299 -9.61 9.62 -6.03
N ALA A 300 -8.37 10.10 -6.12
CA ALA A 300 -7.96 11.35 -5.48
C ALA A 300 -8.70 12.56 -6.07
N ALA A 301 -8.93 12.60 -7.39
CA ALA A 301 -9.67 13.68 -8.04
C ALA A 301 -11.16 13.70 -7.64
N VAL A 302 -11.77 12.52 -7.50
CA VAL A 302 -13.15 12.39 -7.00
C VAL A 302 -13.24 12.88 -5.55
N GLN A 303 -12.33 12.44 -4.67
CA GLN A 303 -12.29 12.87 -3.27
C GLN A 303 -12.12 14.39 -3.15
N ALA A 304 -11.22 15.00 -3.94
CA ALA A 304 -11.02 16.44 -3.94
C ALA A 304 -12.25 17.22 -4.42
N SER A 305 -13.00 16.67 -5.38
CA SER A 305 -14.23 17.30 -5.91
C SER A 305 -15.38 17.23 -4.89
N SER A 306 -15.51 16.12 -4.17
CA SER A 306 -16.49 15.95 -3.09
C SER A 306 -16.18 16.75 -1.82
N SER A 307 -14.95 17.25 -1.68
CA SER A 307 -14.49 18.04 -0.53
C SER A 307 -14.68 19.55 -0.72
N ARG A 308 -15.10 20.01 -1.91
CA ARG A 308 -15.44 21.41 -2.13
C ARG A 308 -16.86 21.66 -1.61
N PRO A 309 -17.08 22.58 -0.65
CA PRO A 309 -18.43 22.98 -0.30
C PRO A 309 -19.08 23.59 -1.55
N SER A 310 -20.33 23.18 -1.85
CA SER A 310 -21.14 23.85 -2.85
C SER A 310 -21.22 25.35 -2.52
N PRO A 311 -21.12 26.24 -3.52
CA PRO A 311 -21.24 27.67 -3.31
C PRO A 311 -22.60 28.07 -2.73
#